data_AF-A0A9D6F6A3-F1
#
_entry.id   AF-A0A9D6F6A3-F1
#
_cell.length_a   1.000
_cell.length_b   1.000
_cell.length_c   1.000
_cell.angle_alpha   90.00
_cell.angle_beta   90.00
_cell.angle_gamma   90.00
#
_symmetry.space_group_name_H-M   'P 1'
#
loop_
_entity.id
_entity.type
_entity.pdbx_description
1 polymer ?
#
loop_
_entity_poly.entity_id
_entity_poly.type
_entity_poly.pdbx_seq_one_letter_code
_entity_poly.pdbx_strand_id
1 'polypeptide(L)' 'MDDLENAIGKCVLYRTTLSYGEPDRRVFLAMPFDAAKIFEEPFGLQLIESNVLRVIVFDPSEEEIVKWIP' A
#
# COMPACT_ATOMS: atom_id res chain seq x y z
N MET A 1 12.64 -8.28 -0.46
CA MET A 1 12.78 -6.91 0.09
C MET A 1 12.67 -5.90 -1.05
N ASP A 2 13.40 -6.14 -2.13
CA ASP A 2 13.40 -5.34 -3.36
C ASP A 2 12.01 -5.03 -3.93
N ASP A 3 11.08 -6.00 -3.96
CA ASP A 3 9.73 -5.76 -4.50
C ASP A 3 8.93 -4.74 -3.68
N LEU A 4 9.05 -4.79 -2.34
CA LEU A 4 8.37 -3.86 -1.46
C LEU A 4 9.00 -2.47 -1.56
N GLU A 5 10.32 -2.37 -1.57
CA GLU A 5 11.03 -1.10 -1.75
C GLU A 5 10.69 -0.45 -3.09
N ASN A 6 10.66 -1.24 -4.17
CA ASN A 6 10.23 -0.77 -5.49
C ASN A 6 8.77 -0.33 -5.50
N ALA A 7 7.86 -1.07 -4.84
CA ALA A 7 6.46 -0.72 -4.72
C ALA A 7 6.27 0.59 -3.93
N ILE A 8 7.01 0.77 -2.84
CA ILE A 8 7.04 2.01 -2.05
C ILE A 8 7.50 3.18 -2.92
N GLY A 9 8.64 3.03 -3.62
CA GLY A 9 9.17 4.07 -4.50
C GLY A 9 8.15 4.50 -5.56
N LYS A 10 7.51 3.54 -6.23
CA LYS A 10 6.43 3.80 -7.19
C LYS A 10 5.23 4.49 -6.55
N CYS A 11 4.80 4.04 -5.37
CA CYS A 11 3.65 4.61 -4.67
C CYS A 11 3.89 6.07 -4.27
N VAL A 12 5.08 6.40 -3.77
CA VAL A 12 5.49 7.77 -3.43
C VAL A 12 5.53 8.64 -4.69
N LEU A 13 6.10 8.12 -5.78
CA LEU A 13 6.17 8.83 -7.07
C LEU A 13 4.76 9.14 -7.60
N TYR A 14 3.86 8.16 -7.67
CA TYR A 14 2.51 8.38 -8.18
C TYR A 14 1.69 9.32 -7.31
N ARG A 15 1.78 9.19 -5.98
CA ARG A 15 1.12 10.12 -5.05
C ARG A 15 1.59 11.55 -5.25
N THR A 16 2.89 11.74 -5.46
CA THR A 16 3.48 13.06 -5.72
C THR A 16 2.97 13.63 -7.04
N THR A 17 3.00 12.85 -8.12
CA THR A 17 2.50 13.30 -9.44
C THR A 17 1.01 13.65 -9.39
N LEU A 18 0.19 12.79 -8.77
CA LEU A 18 -1.25 13.01 -8.66
C LEU A 18 -1.60 14.21 -7.79
N SER A 19 -0.79 14.58 -6.80
CA SER A 19 -1.07 15.75 -5.96
C SER A 19 -1.14 17.08 -6.73
N TYR A 20 -0.55 17.15 -7.92
CA TYR A 20 -0.58 18.36 -8.75
C TYR A 20 -1.83 18.49 -9.64
N GLY A 21 -2.47 17.37 -10.00
CA GLY A 21 -3.62 17.35 -10.92
C GLY A 21 -4.92 16.87 -10.28
N GLU A 22 -4.83 15.99 -9.30
CA GLU A 22 -5.95 15.32 -8.63
C GLU A 22 -5.66 15.17 -7.13
N PRO A 23 -5.59 16.29 -6.37
CA PRO A 23 -5.15 16.29 -4.98
C PRO A 23 -6.05 15.47 -4.04
N ASP A 24 -7.32 15.28 -4.39
CA ASP A 24 -8.26 14.47 -3.63
C ASP A 24 -8.10 12.96 -3.88
N ARG A 25 -7.34 12.56 -4.92
CA ARG A 25 -7.13 11.16 -5.26
C ARG A 25 -6.15 10.51 -4.29
N ARG A 26 -6.67 9.59 -3.48
CA ARG A 26 -5.87 8.77 -2.56
C ARG A 26 -5.25 7.59 -3.30
N VAL A 27 -3.93 7.48 -3.25
CA VAL A 27 -3.19 6.33 -3.77
C VAL A 27 -3.11 5.25 -2.69
N PHE A 28 -3.45 4.03 -3.07
CA PHE A 28 -3.31 2.83 -2.25
C PHE A 28 -2.43 1.81 -2.99
N LEU A 29 -1.58 1.11 -2.25
CA LEU A 29 -0.88 -0.06 -2.72
C LEU A 29 -1.82 -1.27 -2.55
N ALA A 30 -2.23 -1.89 -3.65
CA ALA A 30 -3.00 -3.13 -3.61
C ALA A 30 -2.06 -4.32 -3.46
N MET A 31 -2.37 -5.24 -2.55
CA MET A 31 -1.60 -6.47 -2.38
C MET A 31 -2.44 -7.66 -1.88
N PRO A 32 -2.08 -8.89 -2.27
CA PRO A 32 -2.79 -10.08 -1.83
C PRO A 32 -2.62 -10.32 -0.32
N PHE A 33 -3.59 -10.95 0.32
CA PHE A 33 -3.56 -11.18 1.78
C PHE A 33 -2.30 -11.91 2.25
N ASP A 34 -1.78 -12.85 1.45
CA ASP A 34 -0.54 -13.57 1.78
C ASP A 34 0.68 -12.65 1.84
N ALA A 35 0.75 -11.64 0.97
CA ALA A 35 1.82 -10.65 1.00
C ALA A 35 1.64 -9.64 2.14
N ALA A 36 0.40 -9.40 2.58
CA ALA A 36 0.08 -8.44 3.65
C ALA A 36 0.59 -8.87 5.03
N LYS A 37 0.99 -10.15 5.20
CA LYS A 37 1.64 -10.68 6.41
C LYS A 37 2.89 -9.89 6.83
N ILE A 38 3.55 -9.19 5.90
CA ILE A 38 4.68 -8.30 6.21
C ILE A 38 4.31 -7.16 7.18
N PHE A 39 3.03 -6.78 7.25
CA PHE A 39 2.54 -5.78 8.21
C PHE A 39 2.23 -6.35 9.59
N GLU A 40 2.44 -7.64 9.81
CA GLU A 40 2.48 -8.22 11.16
C GLU A 40 3.87 -8.08 11.79
N GLU A 41 4.91 -7.83 10.96
CA GLU A 41 6.27 -7.58 11.40
C GLU A 41 6.47 -6.10 11.81
N PRO A 42 7.39 -5.81 12.76
CA PRO A 42 7.61 -4.45 13.25
C PRO A 42 7.91 -3.41 12.16
N PHE A 43 8.68 -3.80 11.14
CA PHE A 43 9.01 -2.92 10.02
C PHE A 43 7.78 -2.53 9.20
N GLY A 44 6.91 -3.49 8.89
CA GLY A 44 5.68 -3.22 8.14
C GLY A 44 4.73 -2.33 8.92
N LEU A 45 4.56 -2.58 10.22
CA LEU A 45 3.75 -1.72 11.10
C LEU A 45 4.23 -0.27 11.08
N GLN A 46 5.55 -0.04 11.18
CA GLN A 46 6.12 1.31 11.14
C GLN A 46 5.83 2.05 9.82
N LEU A 47 5.78 1.34 8.68
CA LEU A 47 5.45 1.93 7.38
C LEU A 47 3.98 2.40 7.31
N ILE A 48 3.07 1.68 7.96
CA ILE A 48 1.67 2.06 8.07
C ILE A 48 1.51 3.22 9.05
N GLU A 49 2.11 3.13 10.24
CA GLU A 49 2.01 4.17 11.30
C GLU A 49 2.60 5.52 10.86
N SER A 50 3.66 5.51 10.07
CA SER A 50 4.25 6.72 9.48
C SER A 50 3.45 7.31 8.33
N ASN A 51 2.31 6.70 7.97
CA ASN A 51 1.43 7.07 6.87
C ASN A 51 2.11 7.10 5.49
N VAL A 52 3.29 6.48 5.37
CA VAL A 52 4.07 6.40 4.12
C VAL A 52 3.32 5.58 3.08
N LEU A 53 2.62 4.54 3.53
CA LEU A 53 1.83 3.63 2.72
C LEU A 53 0.38 3.58 3.20
N ARG A 54 -0.54 3.63 2.23
CA ARG A 54 -1.91 3.16 2.41
C ARG A 54 -2.06 1.87 1.63
N VAL A 55 -2.73 0.88 2.19
CA VAL A 55 -2.77 -0.47 1.61
C VAL A 55 -4.22 -0.94 1.46
N ILE A 56 -4.50 -1.58 0.33
CA ILE A 56 -5.69 -2.39 0.12
C ILE A 56 -5.23 -3.85 0.08
N VAL A 57 -5.81 -4.66 0.95
CA VAL A 57 -5.58 -6.10 0.95
C VAL A 57 -6.75 -6.78 0.26
N PHE A 58 -6.45 -7.66 -0.70
CA PHE A 58 -7.46 -8.41 -1.45
C PHE A 58 -7.19 -9.92 -1.40
N ASP A 59 -8.24 -10.72 -1.61
CA ASP A 59 -8.14 -12.15 -1.85
C ASP A 59 -8.08 -12.39 -3.37
N PRO A 60 -6.98 -12.91 -3.92
CA PRO A 60 -6.87 -13.18 -5.35
C PRO A 60 -7.77 -14.32 -5.83
N SER A 61 -8.27 -15.19 -4.93
CA SER A 61 -9.10 -16.34 -5.27
C SER A 61 -10.57 -15.98 -5.34
N GLU A 62 -11.05 -15.20 -4.36
CA GLU A 62 -12.43 -14.74 -4.25
C GLU A 62 -12.66 -13.37 -4.94
N GLU A 63 -11.59 -12.74 -5.44
CA GLU A 63 -11.59 -11.44 -6.11
C GLU A 63 -12.23 -10.30 -5.26
N GLU A 64 -12.09 -10.37 -3.94
CA GLU A 64 -12.68 -9.42 -3.01
C GLU A 64 -11.66 -8.59 -2.24
N ILE A 65 -12.08 -7.40 -1.80
CA ILE A 65 -11.29 -6.56 -0.91
C ILE A 65 -11.52 -7.02 0.53
N VAL A 66 -10.47 -7.52 1.16
CA VAL A 66 -10.49 -8.04 2.53
C VAL A 66 -10.31 -6.92 3.55
N LYS A 67 -9.43 -5.95 3.26
CA LYS A 67 -9.09 -4.88 4.22
C LYS A 67 -8.60 -3.60 3.57
N TRP A 68 -8.96 -2.48 4.19
CA TRP A 68 -8.38 -1.17 3.93
C TRP A 68 -7.51 -0.75 5.11
N ILE A 69 -6.26 -0.35 4.84
CA ILE A 69 -5.31 0.16 5.84
C ILE A 69 -4.98 1.61 5.44
N PRO A 70 -5.53 2.61 6.14
CA PRO A 70 -5.42 4.03 5.80
C PRO A 70 -4.09 4.68 6.17
#